data_AF-A0AAE3MW05-F1
#
_entry.id   AF-A0AAE3MW05-F1
#
_cell.length_a   1.000
_cell.length_b   1.000
_cell.length_c   1.000
_cell.angle_alpha   90.00
_cell.angle_beta   90.00
_cell.angle_gamma   90.00
#
_symmetry.space_group_name_H-M   'P 1'
#
loop_
_entity.id
_entity.type
_entity.pdbx_description
1 polymer ?
#
loop_
_entity_poly.entity_id
_entity_poly.type
_entity_poly.pdbx_seq_one_letter_code
_entity_poly.pdbx_strand_id
1 'polypeptide(L)' 'METKKTIVRGLAIDVIVVETMHTDAIGTLFYIAMIYVRHRKTGAQHLVQRTRIPNSGQALARDVQRRGLRALETFLTAA' A
#
# COMPACT_ATOMS: atom_id res chain seq x y z
N MET A 1 17.36 -1.12 -9.13
CA MET A 1 16.23 -0.52 -8.37
C MET A 1 14.93 -0.92 -9.05
N GLU A 2 13.99 -1.47 -8.29
CA GLU A 2 12.68 -1.91 -8.77
C GLU A 2 11.59 -1.18 -7.99
N THR A 3 10.52 -0.77 -8.69
CA THR A 3 9.33 -0.21 -8.06
C THR A 3 8.11 -1.02 -8.47
N LYS A 4 7.39 -1.54 -7.47
CA LYS A 4 6.14 -2.29 -7.62
C LYS A 4 4.98 -1.46 -7.07
N LYS A 5 3.87 -1.44 -7.81
CA LYS A 5 2.65 -0.75 -7.38
C LYS A 5 1.52 -1.76 -7.20
N THR A 6 0.96 -1.79 -5.99
CA THR A 6 -0.21 -2.60 -5.65
C THR A 6 -1.39 -1.66 -5.41
N ILE A 7 -2.53 -1.91 -6.05
CA ILE A 7 -3.73 -1.11 -5.88
C ILE A 7 -4.83 -2.03 -5.36
N VAL A 8 -5.35 -1.71 -4.17
CA VAL A 8 -6.55 -2.33 -3.62
C VAL A 8 -7.71 -1.37 -3.80
N ARG A 9 -8.72 -1.79 -4.57
CA ARG A 9 -9.89 -0.97 -4.85
C ARG A 9 -10.97 -1.19 -3.79
N GLY A 10 -11.46 -0.09 -3.22
CA GLY A 10 -12.56 -0.10 -2.26
C GLY A 10 -13.81 0.61 -2.77
N LEU A 11 -14.82 0.71 -1.90
CA LEU A 11 -16.08 1.39 -2.22
C LEU A 11 -15.91 2.91 -2.21
N ALA A 12 -15.38 3.47 -1.13
CA ALA A 12 -15.18 4.92 -0.96
C ALA A 12 -13.74 5.35 -1.28
N ILE A 13 -12.77 4.52 -0.93
CA ILE A 13 -11.34 4.79 -1.09
C ILE A 13 -10.65 3.64 -1.82
N ASP A 14 -9.58 3.96 -2.52
CA ASP A 14 -8.59 3.00 -3.00
C ASP A 14 -7.33 3.14 -2.13
N VAL A 15 -6.69 2.02 -1.80
CA VAL A 15 -5.39 2.03 -1.12
C VAL A 15 -4.32 1.63 -2.13
N ILE A 16 -3.30 2.49 -2.25
CA ILE A 16 -2.22 2.36 -3.21
C ILE A 16 -0.93 2.16 -2.43
N VAL A 17 -0.29 1.01 -2.60
CA VAL A 17 1.01 0.72 -2.01
C VAL A 17 2.07 0.77 -3.09
N VAL A 18 3.03 1.68 -2.95
CA VAL A 18 4.19 1.81 -3.83
C VAL A 18 5.41 1.29 -3.09
N GLU A 19 5.92 0.16 -3.52
CA GLU A 19 7.07 -0.52 -2.94
C GLU A 19 8.29 -0.27 -3.83
N THR A 20 9.33 0.35 -3.32
CA THR A 20 10.61 0.53 -4.01
C THR A 20 11.67 -0.26 -3.29
N MET A 21 12.38 -1.11 -4.02
CA MET A 21 13.46 -1.90 -3.49
C MET A 21 14.71 -1.79 -4.35
N HIS A 22 15.86 -2.01 -3.72
CA HIS A 22 17.12 -2.17 -4.40
C HIS A 22 17.81 -3.39 -3.82
N THR A 23 18.22 -4.31 -4.69
CA THR A 23 18.95 -5.52 -4.35
C THR A 23 20.31 -5.52 -5.02
N ASP A 24 21.26 -6.19 -4.40
CA ASP A 24 22.59 -6.51 -4.94
C ASP A 24 22.84 -8.02 -4.84
N ALA A 25 24.10 -8.44 -5.07
CA ALA A 25 24.49 -9.85 -5.01
C ALA A 25 24.41 -10.47 -3.60
N ILE A 26 24.38 -9.65 -2.54
CA ILE A 26 24.41 -10.09 -1.15
C ILE A 26 23.02 -10.02 -0.52
N GLY A 27 22.12 -9.17 -1.04
CA GLY A 27 20.73 -9.14 -0.62
C GLY A 27 20.00 -7.85 -0.98
N THR A 28 19.07 -7.44 -0.11
CA THR A 28 18.31 -6.19 -0.29
C THR A 28 19.08 -5.03 0.35
N LEU A 29 19.57 -4.11 -0.48
CA LEU A 29 20.21 -2.87 -0.05
C LEU A 29 19.21 -1.94 0.64
N PHE A 30 18.03 -1.76 0.06
CA PHE A 30 16.95 -1.03 0.72
C PHE A 30 15.58 -1.49 0.26
N TYR A 31 14.60 -1.26 1.13
CA TYR A 31 13.19 -1.36 0.83
C TYR A 31 12.45 -0.19 1.47
N ILE A 32 11.52 0.41 0.73
CA ILE A 32 10.56 1.37 1.25
C ILE A 32 9.20 1.13 0.61
N ALA A 33 8.15 1.12 1.42
CA ALA A 33 6.78 1.17 0.95
C ALA A 33 6.11 2.47 1.38
N MET A 34 5.47 3.12 0.41
CA MET A 34 4.64 4.31 0.60
C MET A 34 3.19 3.90 0.38
N ILE A 35 2.37 4.08 1.41
CA ILE A 35 0.95 3.74 1.38
C ILE A 35 0.16 5.03 1.23
N TYR A 36 -0.61 5.11 0.16
CA TYR A 36 -1.49 6.23 -0.13
C TYR A 36 -2.94 5.78 -0.04
N VAL A 37 -3.79 6.70 0.43
CA VAL A 37 -5.23 6.58 0.31
C VAL A 37 -5.69 7.54 -0.78
N ARG A 38 -6.49 7.04 -1.71
CA ARG A 38 -7.11 7.83 -2.77
C ARG A 38 -8.62 7.80 -2.62
N HIS A 39 -9.25 8.97 -2.47
CA HIS A 39 -10.69 9.06 -2.40
C HIS A 39 -11.31 8.95 -3.80
N ARG A 40 -12.29 8.06 -4.00
CA ARG A 40 -12.82 7.77 -5.34
C ARG A 40 -13.69 8.87 -5.93
N LYS A 41 -14.41 9.64 -5.09
CA LYS A 41 -15.29 10.73 -5.58
C LYS A 41 -14.51 11.97 -6.01
N THR A 42 -13.47 12.32 -5.25
CA THR A 42 -12.71 13.57 -5.46
C THR A 42 -11.40 13.33 -6.18
N GLY A 43 -10.90 12.10 -6.22
CA GLY A 43 -9.59 11.76 -6.76
C GLY A 43 -8.41 12.18 -5.87
N ALA A 44 -8.67 12.85 -4.75
CA ALA A 44 -7.65 13.31 -3.81
C ALA A 44 -6.83 12.14 -3.28
N GLN A 45 -5.51 12.30 -3.23
CA GLN A 45 -4.57 11.26 -2.80
C GLN A 45 -3.69 11.78 -1.67
N HIS A 46 -3.67 11.06 -0.56
CA HIS A 46 -2.90 11.42 0.64
C HIS A 46 -1.95 10.29 1.02
N LEU A 47 -0.73 10.64 1.40
CA LEU A 47 0.24 9.69 1.96
C LEU A 47 -0.09 9.47 3.43
N VAL A 48 -0.45 8.24 3.79
CA VAL A 48 -0.89 7.91 5.16
C VAL A 48 0.19 7.20 5.97
N GLN A 49 1.08 6.46 5.29
CA GLN A 49 2.13 5.71 5.97
C GLN A 49 3.35 5.51 5.08
N ARG A 50 4.53 5.55 5.70
CA ARG A 50 5.78 5.02 5.15
C ARG A 50 6.23 3.85 6.01
N THR A 51 6.64 2.75 5.40
CA THR A 51 7.13 1.58 6.12
C THR A 51 8.33 0.95 5.42
N ARG A 52 9.18 0.28 6.20
CA ARG A 52 10.31 -0.51 5.69
C ARG A 52 10.04 -2.01 5.76
N ILE A 53 8.80 -2.43 6.03
CA ILE A 53 8.40 -3.84 6.07
C ILE A 53 8.19 -4.35 4.65
N PRO A 54 9.00 -5.32 4.18
CA PRO A 54 8.86 -5.89 2.84
C PRO A 54 7.47 -6.51 2.60
N ASN A 55 7.05 -6.52 1.34
CA ASN A 55 5.80 -7.12 0.90
C ASN A 55 4.53 -6.51 1.53
N SER A 56 4.59 -5.24 1.94
CA SER A 56 3.45 -4.53 2.53
C SER A 56 2.21 -4.53 1.60
N GLY A 57 2.43 -4.43 0.29
CA GLY A 57 1.32 -4.51 -0.69
C GLY A 57 0.65 -5.88 -0.71
N GLN A 58 1.45 -6.95 -0.63
CA GLN A 58 0.93 -8.32 -0.59
C GLN A 58 0.23 -8.63 0.74
N ALA A 59 0.76 -8.14 1.86
CA ALA A 59 0.12 -8.27 3.17
C ALA A 59 -1.27 -7.64 3.16
N LEU A 60 -1.38 -6.40 2.65
CA LEU A 60 -2.68 -5.72 2.52
C LEU A 60 -3.64 -6.50 1.61
N ALA A 61 -3.18 -7.00 0.46
CA ALA A 61 -4.01 -7.79 -0.44
C ALA A 61 -4.53 -9.07 0.23
N ARG A 62 -3.70 -9.74 1.03
CA ARG A 62 -4.12 -10.93 1.81
C ARG A 62 -5.15 -10.58 2.88
N ASP A 63 -4.98 -9.46 3.58
CA ASP A 63 -5.94 -9.03 4.60
C ASP A 63 -7.30 -8.70 3.98
N VAL A 64 -7.29 -8.05 2.81
CA VAL A 64 -8.51 -7.76 2.04
C VAL A 64 -9.16 -9.05 1.54
N GLN A 65 -8.37 -10.03 1.09
CA GLN A 65 -8.91 -11.34 0.69
C GLN A 65 -9.58 -12.06 1.88
N ARG A 66 -9.02 -11.93 3.09
CA ARG A 66 -9.52 -12.62 4.29
C ARG A 66 -10.71 -11.91 4.95
N ARG A 67 -10.68 -10.58 5.01
CA ARG A 67 -11.64 -9.75 5.78
C ARG A 67 -12.54 -8.89 4.91
N GLY A 68 -12.38 -8.95 3.59
CA GLY A 68 -13.03 -8.05 2.65
C GLY A 68 -12.58 -6.60 2.82
N LEU A 69 -13.44 -5.67 2.41
CA LEU A 69 -13.15 -4.23 2.47
C LEU A 69 -13.03 -3.65 3.88
N ARG A 70 -13.43 -4.40 4.92
CA ARG A 70 -13.20 -4.00 6.32
C ARG A 70 -11.72 -3.86 6.66
N ALA A 71 -10.85 -4.57 5.93
CA ALA A 71 -9.40 -4.39 6.05
C ALA A 71 -8.95 -2.96 5.71
N LEU A 72 -9.80 -2.15 5.05
CA LEU A 72 -9.51 -0.77 4.69
C LEU A 72 -10.02 0.25 5.72
N GLU A 73 -10.76 -0.17 6.75
CA GLU A 73 -11.33 0.75 7.75
C GLU A 73 -10.27 1.53 8.52
N THR A 74 -9.11 0.92 8.78
CA THR A 74 -7.97 1.61 9.42
C THR A 74 -7.40 2.75 8.58
N PHE A 75 -7.65 2.75 7.27
CA PHE A 75 -7.20 3.79 6.34
C PHE A 75 -8.27 4.87 6.11
N LEU A 76 -9.54 4.61 6.45
CA LEU A 76 -10.62 5.59 6.33
C LEU A 76 -10.47 6.75 7.33
N THR A 77 -9.96 6.49 8.52
CA THR A 77 -9.67 7.55 9.53
C THR A 77 -8.47 8.41 9.17
N ALA A 78 -7.60 7.94 8.28
CA ALA A 78 -6.41 8.66 7.82
C ALA A 78 -6.62 9.37 6.46
N ALA A 79 -7.82 9.26 5.88
CA ALA A 79 -8.21 9.82 4.58
C ALA A 79 -8.91 11.17 4.76
#